data_AF-U5QGE9-F1
#
_entry.id   AF-U5QGE9-F1
#
_cell.length_a   1.000
_cell.length_b   1.000
_cell.length_c   1.000
_cell.angle_alpha   90.00
_cell.angle_beta   90.00
_cell.angle_gamma   90.00
#
_symmetry.space_group_name_H-M   'P 1'
#
loop_
_entity.id
_entity.type
_entity.pdbx_description
1 polymer ?
#
loop_
_entity_poly.entity_id
_entity_poly.type
_entity_poly.pdbx_seq_one_letter_code
_entity_poly.pdbx_strand_id
1 'polypeptide(L)'
;MKTFLLYLVTALAEIVGCYLPYLWLKDGHSIWLLVPAAISLALFAWLLTLHATAAGRVYAAYGGVYIGVAIAWLWAVDGVRPTPWDVAGVGVALTGMAIIMFQPR
;
A
#
# COMPACT_ATOMS: atom_id res chain seq x y z
N MET A 1 -10.70 -0.51 -14.80
CA MET A 1 -11.20 0.10 -13.54
C MET A 1 -11.23 -0.88 -12.37
N LYS A 2 -11.80 -2.09 -12.52
CA LYS A 2 -11.85 -3.10 -11.43
C LYS A 2 -10.47 -3.44 -10.83
N THR A 3 -9.44 -3.61 -11.66
CA THR A 3 -8.10 -4.00 -11.20
C THR A 3 -7.37 -2.92 -10.40
N PHE A 4 -7.49 -1.65 -10.81
CA PHE A 4 -6.87 -0.53 -10.08
C PHE A 4 -7.49 -0.36 -8.69
N LEU A 5 -8.81 -0.49 -8.60
CA LEU A 5 -9.54 -0.42 -7.34
C LEU A 5 -9.14 -1.57 -6.40
N LEU A 6 -8.89 -2.76 -6.97
CA LEU A 6 -8.35 -3.91 -6.23
C LEU A 6 -6.95 -3.61 -5.65
N TYR A 7 -6.03 -3.06 -6.45
CA TYR A 7 -4.71 -2.64 -5.98
C TYR A 7 -4.79 -1.61 -4.84
N LEU A 8 -5.72 -0.64 -4.95
CA LEU A 8 -5.88 0.42 -3.96
C LEU A 8 -6.41 -0.12 -2.62
N VAL A 9 -7.41 -1.00 -2.66
CA VAL A 9 -7.93 -1.70 -1.45
C VAL A 9 -6.85 -2.60 -0.84
N THR A 10 -6.07 -3.27 -1.68
CA THR A 10 -4.94 -4.11 -1.25
C THR A 10 -3.89 -3.27 -0.51
N ALA A 11 -3.54 -2.09 -1.04
CA ALA A 11 -2.56 -1.20 -0.43
C ALA A 11 -3.04 -0.63 0.90
N LEU A 12 -4.31 -0.24 1.00
CA LEU A 12 -4.88 0.21 2.26
C LEU A 12 -4.88 -0.89 3.32
N ALA A 13 -5.21 -2.13 2.95
CA ALA A 13 -5.19 -3.26 3.87
C ALA A 13 -3.79 -3.55 4.43
N GLU A 14 -2.74 -3.45 3.60
CA GLU A 14 -1.36 -3.58 4.08
C GLU A 14 -0.97 -2.42 5.00
N ILE A 15 -1.23 -1.16 4.59
CA ILE A 15 -0.85 0.01 5.38
C ILE A 15 -1.52 -0.02 6.75
N VAL A 16 -2.83 -0.30 6.82
CA VAL A 16 -3.55 -0.46 8.10
C VAL A 16 -2.97 -1.60 8.94
N GLY A 17 -2.69 -2.74 8.29
CA GLY A 17 -2.11 -3.91 8.94
C GLY A 17 -0.73 -3.66 9.55
N CYS A 18 0.07 -2.80 8.95
CA CYS A 18 1.40 -2.40 9.43
C CYS A 18 1.36 -1.20 10.39
N TYR A 19 0.39 -0.30 10.24
CA TYR A 19 0.26 0.91 11.06
C TYR A 19 -0.27 0.61 12.47
N LEU A 20 -1.22 -0.31 12.60
CA LEU A 20 -1.79 -0.67 13.90
C LEU A 20 -0.76 -1.28 14.90
N PRO A 21 0.16 -2.18 14.48
CA PRO A 21 1.27 -2.62 15.31
C PRO A 21 2.28 -1.51 15.61
N TYR A 22 2.50 -0.59 14.66
CA TYR A 22 3.36 0.58 14.87
C TYR A 22 2.84 1.44 16.02
N LEU A 23 1.54 1.77 16.02
CA LEU A 23 0.88 2.52 17.10
C LEU A 23 1.03 1.84 18.47
N TRP A 24 0.94 0.51 18.53
CA TRP A 24 1.17 -0.23 19.78
C TRP A 24 2.63 -0.16 20.25
N LEU A 25 3.57 -0.45 19.35
CA LEU A 25 5.00 -0.56 19.71
C LEU A 25 5.70 0.79 19.91
N LYS A 26 5.25 1.84 19.22
CA LYS A 26 5.92 3.16 19.23
C LYS A 26 5.16 4.21 20.03
N ASP A 27 3.84 4.19 19.98
CA ASP A 27 3.01 5.24 20.60
C ASP A 27 2.30 4.76 21.87
N GLY A 28 2.59 3.54 22.33
CA GLY A 28 2.08 3.01 23.61
C GLY A 28 0.58 2.74 23.61
N HIS A 29 -0.05 2.60 22.43
CA HIS A 29 -1.46 2.26 22.32
C HIS A 29 -1.75 0.83 22.82
N SER A 30 -3.02 0.43 22.79
CA SER A 30 -3.43 -0.87 23.32
C SER A 30 -2.98 -2.04 22.44
N ILE A 31 -2.56 -3.15 23.06
CA ILE A 31 -2.23 -4.41 22.38
C ILE A 31 -3.41 -4.99 21.57
N TRP A 32 -4.65 -4.61 21.91
CA TRP A 32 -5.85 -5.00 21.19
C TRP A 32 -5.84 -4.56 19.72
N LEU A 33 -5.02 -3.59 19.32
CA LEU A 33 -4.82 -3.19 17.92
C LEU A 33 -4.18 -4.29 17.06
N LEU A 34 -3.52 -5.29 17.66
CA LEU A 34 -2.94 -6.42 16.92
C LEU A 34 -4.00 -7.32 16.29
N VAL A 35 -5.20 -7.40 16.86
CA VAL A 35 -6.31 -8.20 16.32
C VAL A 35 -6.79 -7.64 14.97
N PRO A 36 -7.21 -6.36 14.86
CA PRO A 36 -7.56 -5.78 13.57
C PRO A 36 -6.36 -5.70 12.62
N ALA A 37 -5.13 -5.54 13.13
CA ALA A 37 -3.91 -5.59 12.30
C ALA A 37 -3.75 -6.94 11.59
N ALA A 38 -3.87 -8.04 12.34
CA ALA A 38 -3.76 -9.39 11.81
C ALA A 38 -4.86 -9.69 10.78
N ILE A 39 -6.09 -9.25 11.04
CA ILE A 39 -7.21 -9.38 10.09
C ILE A 39 -6.90 -8.61 8.80
N SER A 40 -6.38 -7.38 8.92
CA SER A 40 -6.04 -6.54 7.76
C SER A 40 -4.94 -7.19 6.90
N LEU A 41 -3.90 -7.74 7.53
CA LEU A 41 -2.82 -8.45 6.82
C LEU A 41 -3.31 -9.75 6.17
N ALA A 42 -4.21 -10.49 6.82
CA ALA A 42 -4.83 -11.67 6.22
C ALA A 42 -5.70 -11.31 5.00
N LEU A 43 -6.47 -10.20 5.08
CA LEU A 43 -7.23 -9.67 3.95
C LEU A 43 -6.31 -9.23 2.81
N PHE A 44 -5.19 -8.57 3.10
CA PHE A 44 -4.18 -8.20 2.11
C PHE A 44 -3.65 -9.43 1.35
N ALA A 45 -3.24 -10.47 2.08
CA ALA A 45 -2.74 -11.70 1.48
C ALA A 45 -3.80 -12.36 0.57
N TRP A 46 -5.06 -12.37 1.00
CA TRP A 46 -6.17 -12.87 0.20
C TRP A 46 -6.44 -12.01 -1.04
N LEU A 47 -6.45 -10.69 -0.93
CA LEU A 47 -6.65 -9.75 -2.03
C LEU A 47 -5.59 -9.91 -3.13
N LEU A 48 -4.34 -10.19 -2.76
CA LEU A 48 -3.27 -10.49 -3.72
C LEU A 48 -3.60 -11.71 -4.59
N THR A 49 -4.26 -12.74 -4.04
CA THR A 49 -4.64 -13.94 -4.81
C THR A 49 -5.66 -13.67 -5.91
N LEU A 50 -6.41 -12.57 -5.81
CA LEU A 50 -7.44 -12.19 -6.79
C LEU A 50 -6.86 -11.53 -8.05
N HIS A 51 -5.56 -11.24 -8.08
CA HIS A 51 -4.91 -10.63 -9.24
C HIS A 51 -4.50 -11.69 -10.27
N ALA A 52 -5.18 -11.71 -11.42
CA ALA A 52 -5.04 -12.72 -12.47
C ALA A 52 -3.75 -12.65 -13.34
N THR A 53 -2.67 -12.04 -12.83
CA THR A 53 -1.40 -11.83 -13.56
C THR A 53 -0.24 -12.47 -12.80
N ALA A 54 0.89 -12.73 -13.50
CA ALA A 54 2.09 -13.30 -12.89
C ALA A 54 2.45 -12.56 -11.58
N ALA A 55 2.62 -13.31 -10.49
CA ALA A 55 2.71 -12.76 -9.14
C ALA A 55 3.76 -11.64 -9.02
N GLY A 56 4.93 -11.80 -9.65
CA GLY A 56 5.98 -10.77 -9.65
C GLY A 56 5.56 -9.43 -10.29
N ARG A 57 4.76 -9.46 -11.36
CA ARG A 57 4.24 -8.22 -11.99
C ARG A 57 3.13 -7.59 -11.16
N VAL A 58 2.35 -8.40 -10.44
CA VAL A 58 1.36 -7.90 -9.46
C VAL A 58 2.07 -7.17 -8.34
N TYR A 59 3.12 -7.74 -7.75
CA TYR A 59 3.89 -7.08 -6.69
C TYR A 59 4.55 -5.79 -7.17
N ALA A 60 5.07 -5.76 -8.40
CA ALA A 60 5.64 -4.53 -8.98
C ALA A 60 4.58 -3.44 -9.23
N ALA A 61 3.41 -3.82 -9.77
CA ALA A 61 2.28 -2.92 -9.95
C ALA A 61 1.75 -2.39 -8.61
N TYR A 62 1.61 -3.30 -7.65
CA TYR A 62 1.19 -3.01 -6.30
C TYR A 62 2.13 -2.04 -5.59
N GLY A 63 3.46 -2.24 -5.67
CA GLY A 63 4.44 -1.40 -4.98
C GLY A 63 4.39 0.07 -5.38
N GLY A 64 4.13 0.37 -6.66
CA GLY A 64 3.94 1.75 -7.13
C GLY A 64 2.70 2.40 -6.52
N VAL A 65 1.57 1.68 -6.51
CA VAL A 65 0.32 2.14 -5.86
C VAL A 65 0.52 2.31 -4.37
N TYR A 66 1.20 1.37 -3.70
CA TYR A 66 1.51 1.42 -2.28
C TYR A 66 2.25 2.70 -1.89
N ILE A 67 3.29 3.08 -2.64
CA ILE A 67 4.05 4.32 -2.38
C ILE A 67 3.14 5.55 -2.45
N GLY A 68 2.27 5.63 -3.46
CA GLY A 68 1.29 6.72 -3.57
C GLY A 68 0.31 6.76 -2.40
N VAL A 69 -0.23 5.61 -2.01
CA VAL A 69 -1.17 5.51 -0.87
C VAL A 69 -0.45 5.83 0.45
N ALA A 70 0.80 5.42 0.63
CA ALA A 70 1.59 5.73 1.82
C ALA A 70 1.82 7.23 2.00
N ILE A 71 2.14 7.96 0.92
CA ILE A 71 2.27 9.44 0.99
C ILE A 71 0.91 10.10 1.21
N ALA A 72 -0.18 9.57 0.65
CA ALA A 72 -1.52 10.05 0.97
C ALA A 72 -1.89 9.79 2.44
N TRP A 73 -1.49 8.66 3.00
CA TRP A 73 -1.66 8.30 4.41
C TRP A 73 -0.87 9.23 5.33
N LEU A 74 0.39 9.50 4.99
CA LEU A 74 1.24 10.47 5.68
C LEU A 74 0.55 11.84 5.81
N TRP A 75 -0.15 12.26 4.76
CA TRP A 75 -0.90 13.52 4.79
C TRP A 75 -2.21 13.45 5.58
N ALA A 76 -3.01 12.40 5.34
CA ALA A 76 -4.37 12.31 5.85
C ALA A 76 -4.45 11.83 7.31
N VAL A 77 -3.59 10.91 7.70
CA VAL A 77 -3.61 10.26 9.03
C VAL A 77 -2.52 10.83 9.92
N ASP A 78 -1.29 10.91 9.43
CA ASP A 78 -0.18 11.44 10.23
C ASP A 78 -0.14 12.99 10.23
N GLY A 79 -0.95 13.64 9.38
CA GLY A 79 -1.08 15.10 9.32
C GLY A 79 0.14 15.84 8.75
N VAL A 80 1.11 15.10 8.19
CA VAL A 80 2.36 15.65 7.65
C VAL A 80 2.17 15.99 6.18
N ARG A 81 2.29 17.27 5.82
CA ARG A 81 2.12 17.71 4.43
C ARG A 81 3.23 17.14 3.55
N PRO A 82 2.91 16.46 2.44
CA PRO A 82 3.91 15.94 1.51
C PRO A 82 4.76 17.08 0.95
N THR A 83 6.06 16.85 0.90
CA THR A 83 7.02 17.77 0.29
C THR A 83 7.02 17.60 -1.23
N PRO A 84 7.54 18.59 -1.99
CA PRO A 84 7.77 18.41 -3.42
C PRO A 84 8.64 17.20 -3.77
N TRP A 85 9.55 16.81 -2.86
CA TRP A 85 10.38 15.60 -3.02
C TRP A 85 9.58 14.31 -2.89
N ASP A 86 8.62 14.26 -1.95
CA ASP A 86 7.71 13.12 -1.81
C ASP A 86 6.87 12.94 -3.08
N VAL A 87 6.34 14.03 -3.62
CA VAL A 87 5.54 14.01 -4.86
C VAL A 87 6.40 13.57 -6.05
N ALA A 88 7.64 14.06 -6.16
CA ALA A 88 8.56 13.61 -7.20
C ALA A 88 8.90 12.12 -7.06
N GLY A 89 9.13 11.63 -5.84
CA GLY A 89 9.39 10.23 -5.54
C GLY A 89 8.22 9.32 -5.93
N VAL A 90 6.98 9.72 -5.59
CA VAL A 90 5.76 9.03 -6.04
C VAL A 90 5.70 8.99 -7.56
N GLY A 91 6.01 10.09 -8.25
CA GLY A 91 6.04 10.15 -9.71
C GLY A 91 7.03 9.14 -10.31
N VAL A 92 8.24 9.05 -9.77
CA VAL A 92 9.27 8.08 -10.22
C VAL A 92 8.81 6.64 -9.96
N ALA A 93 8.27 6.35 -8.78
CA ALA A 93 7.77 5.03 -8.42
C ALA A 93 6.63 4.57 -9.35
N LEU A 94 5.66 5.44 -9.61
CA LEU A 94 4.56 5.15 -10.54
C LEU A 94 5.04 4.98 -11.98
N THR A 95 6.09 5.70 -12.38
CA THR A 95 6.70 5.53 -13.70
C THR A 95 7.38 4.17 -13.82
N GLY A 96 8.18 3.75 -12.83
CA GLY A 96 8.80 2.42 -12.80
C GLY A 96 7.76 1.29 -12.81
N MET A 97 6.70 1.46 -12.03
CA MET A 97 5.53 0.57 -12.01
C MET A 97 4.88 0.47 -13.41
N ALA A 98 4.65 1.60 -14.07
CA ALA A 98 4.05 1.64 -15.40
C ALA A 98 4.91 0.91 -16.44
N ILE A 99 6.24 1.08 -16.40
CA ILE A 99 7.15 0.37 -17.30
C ILE A 99 7.00 -1.15 -17.15
N ILE A 100 6.97 -1.67 -15.92
CA ILE A 100 6.86 -3.11 -15.65
C ILE A 100 5.47 -3.65 -16.05
N MET A 101 4.42 -2.88 -15.78
CA MET A 101 3.04 -3.29 -16.02
C MET A 101 2.66 -3.24 -17.51
N PHE A 102 3.16 -2.25 -18.24
CA PHE A 102 2.84 -2.01 -19.66
C PHE A 102 3.93 -2.47 -20.63
N GLN A 103 4.94 -3.23 -20.15
CA GLN A 103 5.95 -3.80 -21.05
C GLN A 103 5.31 -4.65 -22.17
N PRO A 104 5.92 -4.68 -23.38
CA PRO A 104 5.43 -5.50 -24.49
C PRO A 104 5.33 -6.98 -24.09
N ARG A 105 4.31 -7.67 -24.62
CA ARG A 105 4.10 -9.11 -24.40
C ARG A 105 4.87 -9.94 -25.40
#